data_AF-A0A529LRG7-F1
#
_entry.id   AF-A0A529LRG7-F1
#
_cell.length_a   1.000
_cell.length_b   1.000
_cell.length_c   1.000
_cell.angle_alpha   90.00
_cell.angle_beta   90.00
_cell.angle_gamma   90.00
#
_symmetry.space_group_name_H-M   'P 1'
#
loop_
_entity.id
_entity.type
_entity.pdbx_description
1 polymer ?
#
loop_
_entity_poly.entity_id
_entity_poly.type
_entity_poly.pdbx_seq_one_letter_code
_entity_poly.pdbx_strand_id
1 'polypeptide(L)'
;PYDPAISGEIFRPLSSFRTPEMNIQKVIARRVAMELRDGMAVNIGFGISANVPRILLEEGQHGKVTWVIEQGAVGGVPLLDFKFGCASNA
;
A
#
# COMPACT_ATOMS: atom_id res chain seq x y z
N PRO A 1 -17.05 9.57 -8.30
CA PRO A 1 -16.88 9.26 -9.74
C PRO A 1 -16.25 7.87 -9.91
N TYR A 2 -16.56 7.19 -11.02
CA TYR A 2 -15.96 5.91 -11.37
C TYR A 2 -14.43 6.03 -11.58
N ASP A 3 -13.68 4.98 -11.21
CA ASP A 3 -12.21 4.94 -11.32
C ASP A 3 -11.78 3.54 -11.85
N PRO A 4 -11.39 3.43 -13.13
CA PRO A 4 -11.10 2.14 -13.76
C PRO A 4 -9.87 1.44 -13.17
N ALA A 5 -8.99 2.19 -12.50
CA ALA A 5 -7.81 1.63 -11.81
C ALA A 5 -8.16 1.00 -10.45
N ILE A 6 -9.38 1.22 -9.95
CA ILE A 6 -9.89 0.60 -8.71
C ILE A 6 -10.74 -0.63 -9.05
N SER A 7 -11.48 -0.60 -10.15
CA SER A 7 -12.21 -1.78 -10.63
C SER A 7 -11.33 -2.85 -11.26
N GLY A 8 -10.02 -2.59 -11.41
CA GLY A 8 -9.05 -3.54 -11.94
C GLY A 8 -9.02 -3.63 -13.48
N GLU A 9 -9.68 -2.72 -14.19
CA GLU A 9 -9.67 -2.72 -15.67
C GLU A 9 -8.33 -2.25 -16.22
N ILE A 10 -7.65 -1.35 -15.49
CA ILE A 10 -6.35 -0.82 -15.89
C ILE A 10 -5.36 -0.87 -14.74
N PHE A 11 -4.10 -1.08 -15.10
CA PHE A 11 -2.96 -0.86 -14.20
C PHE A 11 -2.48 0.58 -14.34
N ARG A 12 -2.14 1.20 -13.21
CA ARG A 12 -1.52 2.53 -13.20
C ARG A 12 -0.02 2.43 -12.89
N PRO A 13 0.82 3.32 -13.44
CA PRO A 13 2.25 3.34 -13.15
C PRO A 13 2.53 3.48 -11.65
N LEU A 14 3.51 2.75 -11.11
CA LEU A 14 3.85 2.82 -9.68
C LEU A 14 4.29 4.24 -9.25
N SER A 15 4.94 4.99 -10.15
CA SER A 15 5.33 6.38 -9.94
C SER A 15 4.14 7.34 -9.74
N SER A 16 2.93 6.92 -10.08
CA SER A 16 1.73 7.74 -9.91
C SER A 16 1.13 7.68 -8.50
N PHE A 17 1.63 6.79 -7.63
CA PHE A 17 1.25 6.75 -6.21
C PHE A 17 2.10 7.73 -5.41
N ARG A 18 1.44 8.57 -4.60
CA ARG A 18 2.14 9.52 -3.72
C ARG A 18 2.80 8.77 -2.56
N THR A 19 4.05 9.09 -2.28
CA THR A 19 4.75 8.67 -1.05
C THR A 19 4.59 9.76 0.01
N PRO A 20 4.56 9.41 1.31
CA PRO A 20 4.38 10.37 2.37
C PRO A 20 5.61 11.27 2.55
N GLU A 21 5.40 12.53 2.91
CA GLU A 21 6.46 13.45 3.37
C GLU A 21 7.06 12.98 4.71
N MET A 22 8.24 13.51 5.05
CA MET A 22 8.91 13.15 6.30
C MET A 22 8.19 13.74 7.52
N ASN A 23 7.47 12.89 8.25
CA ASN A 23 6.76 13.21 9.48
C ASN A 23 6.74 12.01 10.43
N ILE A 24 6.10 12.14 11.59
CA ILE A 24 6.01 11.07 12.61
C ILE A 24 5.38 9.79 12.03
N GLN A 25 4.33 9.91 11.19
CA GLN A 25 3.68 8.74 10.59
C GLN A 25 4.63 8.00 9.64
N LYS A 26 5.43 8.73 8.85
CA LYS A 26 6.46 8.13 7.99
C LYS A 26 7.53 7.43 8.82
N VAL A 27 7.97 8.02 9.94
CA VAL A 27 8.94 7.38 10.84
C VAL A 27 8.41 6.04 11.37
N ILE A 28 7.17 6.00 11.84
CA ILE A 28 6.52 4.77 12.29
C ILE A 28 6.44 3.75 11.16
N ALA A 29 5.98 4.17 9.97
CA ALA A 29 5.87 3.28 8.81
C ALA A 29 7.21 2.69 8.37
N ARG A 30 8.29 3.49 8.39
CA ARG A 30 9.66 3.00 8.10
C ARG A 30 10.13 1.99 9.12
N ARG A 31 9.84 2.20 10.40
CA ARG A 31 10.18 1.22 11.45
C ARG A 31 9.46 -0.10 11.22
N VAL A 32 8.18 -0.08 10.84
CA VAL A 32 7.44 -1.30 10.50
C VAL A 32 7.99 -1.97 9.25
N ALA A 33 8.36 -1.21 8.21
CA ALA A 33 8.93 -1.75 6.98
C ALA A 33 10.22 -2.56 7.24
N MET A 34 11.01 -2.21 8.26
CA MET A 34 12.21 -2.95 8.66
C MET A 34 11.93 -4.34 9.27
N GLU A 35 10.71 -4.60 9.73
CA GLU A 35 10.30 -5.92 10.26
C GLU A 35 9.83 -6.87 9.15
N LEU A 36 9.59 -6.35 7.94
CA LEU A 36 9.07 -7.14 6.84
C LEU A 36 10.16 -7.98 6.17
N ARG A 37 9.77 -9.18 5.75
CA ARG A 37 10.61 -10.12 5.01
C ARG A 37 9.97 -10.46 3.69
N ASP A 38 10.80 -10.82 2.72
CA ASP A 38 10.37 -11.23 1.39
C ASP A 38 9.42 -12.44 1.47
N GLY A 39 8.34 -12.40 0.70
CA GLY A 39 7.30 -13.43 0.67
C GLY A 39 6.26 -13.38 1.81
N MET A 40 6.35 -12.42 2.75
CA MET A 40 5.32 -12.29 3.77
C MET A 40 3.96 -11.86 3.19
N ALA A 41 2.88 -12.37 3.77
CA ALA A 41 1.54 -11.82 3.63
C ALA A 41 1.20 -10.99 4.87
N VAL A 42 0.85 -9.72 4.68
CA VAL A 42 0.69 -8.75 5.77
C VAL A 42 -0.71 -8.14 5.71
N ASN A 43 -1.50 -8.42 6.74
CA ASN A 43 -2.77 -7.73 6.95
C ASN A 43 -2.52 -6.30 7.45
N ILE A 44 -3.18 -5.31 6.85
CA ILE A 44 -3.07 -3.91 7.23
C ILE A 44 -4.45 -3.33 7.59
N GLY A 45 -4.51 -2.66 8.74
CA GLY A 45 -5.69 -1.89 9.17
C GLY A 45 -5.66 -0.43 8.67
N PHE A 46 -6.79 0.26 8.86
CA PHE A 46 -6.92 1.69 8.57
C PHE A 46 -6.01 2.52 9.48
N GLY A 47 -5.50 3.65 8.97
CA GLY A 47 -4.65 4.57 9.71
C GLY A 47 -3.18 4.49 9.30
N ILE A 48 -2.26 4.69 10.25
CA ILE A 48 -0.81 4.85 9.98
C ILE A 48 -0.23 3.64 9.24
N SER A 49 -0.72 2.42 9.51
CA SER A 49 -0.32 1.18 8.83
C SER A 49 -0.49 1.24 7.31
N ALA A 50 -1.45 2.00 6.80
CA ALA A 50 -1.67 2.16 5.36
C ALA A 50 -0.50 2.88 4.64
N ASN A 51 0.38 3.55 5.39
CA ASN A 51 1.60 4.16 4.85
C ASN A 51 2.76 3.15 4.67
N VAL A 52 2.73 1.98 5.29
CA VAL A 52 3.82 0.97 5.18
C VAL A 52 4.03 0.50 3.73
N PRO A 53 2.96 0.19 2.95
CA PRO A 53 3.11 -0.10 1.52
C PRO A 53 3.77 1.03 0.72
N ARG A 54 3.57 2.30 1.13
CA ARG A 54 4.21 3.46 0.47
C ARG A 54 5.70 3.52 0.74
N ILE A 55 6.17 3.05 1.89
CA ILE A 55 7.61 2.93 2.18
C ILE A 55 8.25 1.91 1.24
N LEU A 56 7.64 0.73 1.07
CA LEU A 56 8.18 -0.29 0.17
C LEU A 56 8.16 0.20 -1.29
N LEU A 57 7.17 1.00 -1.69
CA LEU A 57 7.14 1.62 -3.01
C LEU A 57 8.28 2.65 -3.19
N GLU A 58 8.51 3.51 -2.19
CA GLU A 58 9.60 4.50 -2.19
C GLU A 58 10.99 3.86 -2.27
N GLU A 59 11.20 2.76 -1.55
CA GLU A 59 12.48 2.02 -1.47
C GLU A 59 12.67 1.03 -2.64
N GLY A 60 11.76 1.02 -3.63
CA GLY A 60 11.84 0.12 -4.80
C GLY A 60 11.61 -1.37 -4.49
N GLN A 61 10.92 -1.67 -3.38
CA GLN A 61 10.66 -3.01 -2.86
C GLN A 61 9.21 -3.48 -3.07
N HIS A 62 8.44 -2.81 -3.93
CA HIS A 62 7.09 -3.25 -4.27
C HIS A 62 7.09 -4.70 -4.80
N GLY A 63 6.11 -5.49 -4.38
CA GLY A 63 5.99 -6.91 -4.76
C GLY A 63 6.72 -7.89 -3.84
N LYS A 64 7.62 -7.44 -2.96
CA LYS A 64 8.29 -8.32 -1.97
C LYS A 64 7.36 -8.85 -0.88
N VAL A 65 6.27 -8.15 -0.62
CA VAL A 65 5.28 -8.48 0.40
C VAL A 65 3.91 -8.39 -0.24
N THR A 66 3.03 -9.32 0.14
CA THR A 66 1.63 -9.30 -0.28
C THR A 66 0.79 -8.59 0.78
N TRP A 67 0.13 -7.50 0.40
CA TRP A 67 -0.78 -6.78 1.29
C TRP A 67 -2.15 -7.45 1.31
N VAL A 68 -2.76 -7.52 2.48
CA VAL A 68 -4.13 -7.99 2.65
C VAL A 68 -4.91 -6.93 3.42
N ILE A 69 -6.08 -6.58 2.94
CA ILE A 69 -7.02 -5.69 3.63
C ILE A 69 -8.21 -6.55 4.07
N GLU A 70 -8.68 -6.36 5.30
CA GLU A 70 -9.76 -7.18 5.90
C GLU A 70 -11.06 -7.21 5.08
N GLN A 71 -11.31 -6.18 4.26
CA GLN A 71 -12.45 -6.08 3.35
C GLN A 71 -12.32 -6.98 2.10
N GLY A 72 -11.14 -7.56 1.84
CA GLY A 72 -10.95 -8.59 0.83
C GLY A 72 -9.88 -8.29 -0.24
N ALA A 73 -9.37 -7.06 -0.34
CA ALA A 73 -8.32 -6.75 -1.31
C ALA A 73 -7.01 -7.49 -0.94
N VAL A 74 -6.41 -8.15 -1.94
CA VAL A 74 -5.14 -8.90 -1.82
C VAL A 74 -4.18 -8.43 -2.90
N GLY A 75 -2.94 -8.12 -2.52
CA GLY A 75 -1.91 -7.66 -3.45
C GLY A 75 -2.02 -6.18 -3.82
N GLY A 76 -1.33 -5.81 -4.90
CA GLY A 76 -1.32 -4.46 -5.45
C GLY A 76 -0.82 -3.38 -4.49
N VAL A 77 -1.38 -2.19 -4.62
CA VAL A 77 -1.05 -1.00 -3.84
C VAL A 77 -2.32 -0.54 -3.10
N PRO A 78 -2.42 -0.77 -1.78
CA PRO A 78 -3.54 -0.32 -0.97
C PRO A 78 -3.83 1.17 -1.14
N LEU A 79 -5.09 1.56 -1.24
CA LEU A 79 -5.51 2.96 -1.32
C LEU A 79 -5.70 3.56 0.09
N LEU A 80 -5.63 4.89 0.17
CA LEU A 80 -5.67 5.64 1.41
C LEU A 80 -7.04 6.32 1.61
N ASP A 81 -7.22 6.89 2.80
CA ASP A 81 -8.36 7.72 3.18
C ASP A 81 -9.71 7.04 2.90
N PHE A 82 -10.65 7.75 2.28
CA PHE A 82 -11.99 7.25 1.98
C PHE A 82 -12.00 5.99 1.08
N LYS A 83 -10.93 5.76 0.33
CA LYS A 83 -10.79 4.58 -0.55
C LYS A 83 -10.07 3.41 0.14
N PHE A 84 -9.75 3.54 1.42
CA PHE A 84 -9.16 2.46 2.20
C PHE A 84 -10.14 1.27 2.27
N GLY A 85 -9.66 0.08 1.90
CA GLY A 85 -10.48 -1.09 1.60
C GLY A 85 -10.28 -1.60 0.18
N CYS A 86 -9.82 -0.74 -0.73
CA CYS A 86 -9.46 -1.09 -2.09
C CYS A 86 -7.93 -1.09 -2.29
N ALA A 87 -7.48 -1.78 -3.33
CA ALA A 87 -6.12 -1.70 -3.85
C ALA A 87 -6.18 -1.45 -5.37
N SER A 88 -5.18 -0.75 -5.89
CA SER A 88 -4.94 -0.68 -7.34
C SER A 88 -3.85 -1.65 -7.71
N ASN A 89 -3.88 -2.18 -8.94
CA ASN A 89 -2.90 -3.15 -9.46
C ASN A 89 -2.83 -4.47 -8.65
N ALA A 90 -3.95 -4.87 -8.05
CA ALA A 90 -4.09 -6.13 -7.30
C ALA A 90 -4.29 -7.31 -8.25
#